data_AF-A0A6V7K3V9-F1
#
_entry.id   AF-A0A6V7K3V9-F1
#
_cell.length_a   1.000
_cell.length_b   1.000
_cell.length_c   1.000
_cell.angle_alpha   90.00
_cell.angle_beta   90.00
_cell.angle_gamma   90.00
#
_symmetry.space_group_name_H-M   'P 1'
#
loop_
_entity.id
_entity.type
_entity.pdbx_description
1 polymer ?
#
loop_
_entity_poly.entity_id
_entity_poly.type
_entity_poly.pdbx_seq_one_letter_code
_entity_poly.pdbx_strand_id
1 'polypeptide(L)'
;FVAKTGDAMGMNMLSKGTEKSLNCVQSYFEDMEILSLSGNFCTDKKPAAVNWIEGRGKSVVCEAVVPAEIVTNVLKTSVHALVDVNINKNLVGSAVAGSVGGFNAHAANIVTAIYIATGQDPAQNVGSSNCMTLMEPWGVNGEDLYISCTMPSIEIGTVGGGTGLPAQSACLAMLGVQGAHEQEPGQNASKLARIVCATVLAGELSLMAALTAGHLVKSHLRHN
;
A
#
# COMPACT_ATOMS: atom_id res chain seq x y z
N PHE A 1 7.93 4.53 -19.14
CA PHE A 1 7.03 3.52 -19.75
C PHE A 1 6.03 3.06 -18.71
N VAL A 2 4.75 2.91 -19.09
CA VAL A 2 3.67 2.40 -18.22
C VAL A 2 2.95 1.29 -18.98
N ALA A 3 2.68 0.17 -18.32
CA ALA A 3 2.03 -0.99 -18.95
C ALA A 3 1.26 -1.83 -17.92
N LYS A 4 0.28 -2.60 -18.40
CA LYS A 4 -0.39 -3.66 -17.63
C LYS A 4 0.42 -4.95 -17.68
N THR A 5 0.41 -5.72 -16.59
CA THR A 5 1.30 -6.87 -16.37
C THR A 5 0.56 -8.16 -16.04
N GLY A 6 -0.76 -8.18 -16.25
CA GLY A 6 -1.63 -9.25 -15.76
C GLY A 6 -1.51 -9.37 -14.24
N ASP A 7 -1.37 -10.60 -13.76
CA ASP A 7 -1.24 -10.93 -12.34
C ASP A 7 0.21 -10.95 -11.83
N ALA A 8 1.19 -10.69 -12.69
CA ALA A 8 2.57 -10.46 -12.25
C ALA A 8 2.74 -9.03 -11.73
N MET A 9 3.60 -8.85 -10.72
CA MET A 9 4.05 -7.50 -10.33
C MET A 9 4.74 -6.80 -11.51
N GLY A 10 5.50 -7.56 -12.31
CA GLY A 10 5.79 -7.21 -13.70
C GLY A 10 7.09 -6.45 -13.97
N MET A 11 7.97 -6.26 -12.99
CA MET A 11 9.28 -5.59 -13.21
C MET A 11 10.11 -6.20 -14.36
N ASN A 12 10.23 -7.52 -14.44
CA ASN A 12 10.96 -8.18 -15.53
C ASN A 12 10.24 -8.01 -16.88
N MET A 13 8.91 -8.07 -16.88
CA MET A 13 8.08 -7.92 -18.07
C MET A 13 8.21 -6.50 -18.65
N LEU A 14 8.12 -5.48 -17.78
CA LEU A 14 8.29 -4.08 -18.17
C LEU A 14 9.71 -3.76 -18.62
N SER A 15 10.73 -4.32 -17.95
CA SER A 15 12.13 -4.14 -18.36
C SER A 15 12.35 -4.66 -19.78
N LYS A 16 11.87 -5.87 -20.09
CA LYS A 16 11.96 -6.47 -21.44
C LYS A 16 11.23 -5.63 -22.50
N GLY A 17 10.02 -5.15 -22.18
CA GLY A 17 9.26 -4.28 -23.07
C GLY A 17 9.95 -2.93 -23.30
N THR A 18 10.55 -2.37 -22.25
CA THR A 18 11.28 -1.10 -22.29
C THR A 18 12.53 -1.23 -23.15
N GLU A 19 13.34 -2.27 -22.96
CA GLU A 19 14.55 -2.52 -23.76
C GLU A 19 14.21 -2.60 -25.25
N LYS A 20 13.19 -3.39 -25.61
CA LYS A 20 12.77 -3.52 -27.00
C LYS A 20 12.24 -2.19 -27.56
N SER A 21 11.55 -1.40 -26.74
CA SER A 21 11.04 -0.09 -27.14
C SER A 21 12.18 0.91 -27.35
N LEU A 22 13.18 0.94 -26.47
CA LEU A 22 14.35 1.81 -26.62
C LEU A 22 15.17 1.45 -27.87
N ASN A 23 15.37 0.16 -28.16
CA ASN A 23 16.04 -0.27 -29.38
C ASN A 23 15.27 0.15 -30.65
N CYS A 24 13.93 0.19 -30.59
CA CYS A 24 13.10 0.71 -31.68
C CYS A 24 13.28 2.24 -31.83
N VAL A 25 13.27 2.99 -30.73
CA VAL A 25 13.50 4.45 -30.78
C VAL A 25 14.89 4.75 -31.34
N GLN A 26 15.90 3.97 -30.97
CA GLN A 26 17.27 4.15 -31.44
C GLN A 26 17.41 3.94 -32.96
N SER A 27 16.53 3.16 -33.60
CA SER A 27 16.54 3.06 -35.08
C SER A 27 16.00 4.31 -35.79
N TYR A 28 15.36 5.23 -35.07
CA TYR A 28 14.93 6.54 -35.59
C TYR A 28 15.88 7.68 -35.20
N PHE A 29 16.60 7.53 -34.09
CA PHE A 29 17.55 8.48 -33.56
C PHE A 29 18.89 7.77 -33.34
N GLU A 30 19.65 7.60 -34.41
CA GLU A 30 20.89 6.80 -34.42
C GLU A 30 21.99 7.38 -33.52
N ASP A 31 21.90 8.67 -33.19
CA ASP A 31 22.77 9.39 -32.26
C ASP A 31 22.35 9.27 -30.78
N MET A 32 21.18 8.67 -30.51
CA MET A 32 20.71 8.44 -29.14
C MET A 32 21.54 7.33 -28.47
N GLU A 33 22.07 7.61 -27.27
CA GLU A 33 22.74 6.62 -26.42
C GLU A 33 21.82 6.12 -25.30
N ILE A 34 21.69 4.80 -25.17
CA ILE A 34 20.98 4.17 -24.05
C ILE A 34 21.98 3.95 -22.91
N LEU A 35 22.07 4.90 -21.99
CA LEU A 35 23.00 4.84 -20.84
C LEU A 35 22.63 3.75 -19.83
N SER A 36 21.34 3.62 -19.53
CA SER A 36 20.81 2.62 -18.59
C SER A 36 19.34 2.38 -18.86
N LEU A 37 18.90 1.13 -18.71
CA LEU A 37 17.48 0.77 -18.79
C LEU A 37 16.68 1.37 -17.61
N SER A 38 17.33 1.61 -16.48
CA SER A 38 16.74 2.24 -15.30
C SER A 38 17.51 3.48 -14.92
N GLY A 39 16.98 4.65 -15.28
CA GLY A 39 17.50 5.96 -14.88
C GLY A 39 16.93 6.46 -13.55
N ASN A 40 16.49 5.56 -12.67
CA ASN A 40 15.78 5.87 -11.42
C ASN A 40 14.45 6.64 -11.54
N PHE A 41 13.97 6.98 -12.74
CA PHE A 41 12.65 7.58 -12.95
C PHE A 41 11.50 6.56 -12.96
N CYS A 42 11.72 5.35 -12.44
CA CYS A 42 10.68 4.33 -12.32
C CYS A 42 9.64 4.65 -11.22
N THR A 43 9.95 4.92 -9.95
CA THR A 43 11.20 4.67 -9.18
C THR A 43 11.08 3.35 -8.40
N ASP A 44 12.02 2.41 -8.55
CA ASP A 44 11.95 1.12 -7.86
C ASP A 44 12.72 1.10 -6.54
N LYS A 45 12.06 0.74 -5.42
CA LYS A 45 12.70 0.52 -4.10
C LYS A 45 13.44 1.73 -3.50
N LYS A 46 13.14 2.94 -3.95
CA LYS A 46 13.61 4.20 -3.35
C LYS A 46 12.41 5.13 -3.15
N PRO A 47 12.40 5.97 -2.10
CA PRO A 47 11.36 6.96 -1.92
C PRO A 47 11.42 7.97 -3.07
N ALA A 48 10.28 8.23 -3.73
CA ALA A 48 10.22 9.19 -4.82
C ALA A 48 8.81 9.78 -4.96
N ALA A 49 8.74 11.11 -5.08
CA ALA A 49 7.49 11.83 -5.25
C ALA A 49 6.71 11.39 -6.50
N VAL A 50 7.40 10.99 -7.57
CA VAL A 50 6.75 10.49 -8.80
C VAL A 50 5.84 9.28 -8.52
N ASN A 51 6.26 8.35 -7.65
CA ASN A 51 5.43 7.19 -7.30
C ASN A 51 4.20 7.61 -6.48
N TRP A 52 4.33 8.66 -5.66
CA TRP A 52 3.23 9.20 -4.86
C TRP A 52 2.19 9.94 -5.73
N ILE A 53 2.67 10.74 -6.70
CA ILE A 53 1.85 11.63 -7.52
C ILE A 53 1.23 10.88 -8.71
N GLU A 54 2.06 10.16 -9.47
CA GLU A 54 1.64 9.48 -10.72
C GLU A 54 1.19 8.03 -10.48
N GLY A 55 1.46 7.50 -9.29
CA GLY A 55 1.20 6.11 -8.94
C GLY A 55 2.22 5.13 -9.52
N ARG A 56 2.23 3.91 -8.97
CA ARG A 56 3.06 2.79 -9.48
C ARG A 56 2.50 1.44 -9.07
N GLY A 57 2.27 0.53 -10.03
CA GLY A 57 1.61 -0.73 -9.74
C GLY A 57 0.10 -0.53 -9.61
N LYS A 58 -0.47 -0.72 -8.42
CA LYS A 58 -1.90 -0.55 -8.14
C LYS A 58 -2.12 0.67 -7.25
N SER A 59 -2.96 1.60 -7.69
CA SER A 59 -3.47 2.70 -6.88
C SER A 59 -4.82 2.29 -6.30
N VAL A 60 -4.95 2.27 -4.97
CA VAL A 60 -6.12 1.72 -4.28
C VAL A 60 -6.60 2.70 -3.22
N VAL A 61 -7.93 2.81 -3.08
CA VAL A 61 -8.60 3.47 -1.96
C VAL A 61 -9.46 2.44 -1.23
N CYS A 62 -9.47 2.51 0.10
CA CYS A 62 -10.36 1.76 0.97
C CYS A 62 -10.99 2.72 1.98
N GLU A 63 -12.27 2.53 2.27
CA GLU A 63 -13.02 3.36 3.22
C GLU A 63 -13.97 2.51 4.06
N ALA A 64 -14.29 2.99 5.25
CA ALA A 64 -15.26 2.39 6.14
C ALA A 64 -15.92 3.46 7.03
N VAL A 65 -17.15 3.17 7.45
CA VAL A 65 -17.82 3.88 8.54
C VAL A 65 -17.84 2.95 9.75
N VAL A 66 -17.28 3.42 10.87
CA VAL A 66 -17.21 2.69 12.13
C VAL A 66 -18.23 3.30 13.10
N PRO A 67 -19.25 2.54 13.53
CA PRO A 67 -20.27 3.04 14.45
C PRO A 67 -19.69 3.56 15.77
N ALA A 68 -20.27 4.62 16.32
CA ALA A 68 -19.85 5.25 17.59
C ALA A 68 -19.70 4.24 18.74
N GLU A 69 -20.62 3.26 18.81
CA GLU A 69 -20.59 2.20 19.81
C GLU A 69 -19.36 1.30 19.68
N ILE A 70 -18.87 1.05 18.46
CA ILE A 70 -17.67 0.24 18.22
C ILE A 70 -16.42 1.05 18.57
N VAL A 71 -16.39 2.34 18.22
CA VAL A 71 -15.30 3.25 18.61
C VAL A 71 -15.15 3.29 20.14
N THR A 72 -16.28 3.38 20.85
CA THR A 72 -16.28 3.45 22.32
C THR A 72 -15.98 2.09 22.95
N ASN A 73 -16.70 1.04 22.54
CA ASN A 73 -16.70 -0.24 23.24
C ASN A 73 -15.61 -1.19 22.77
N VAL A 74 -15.09 -1.06 21.55
CA VAL A 74 -14.03 -1.94 21.03
C VAL A 74 -12.71 -1.19 20.99
N LEU A 75 -12.68 -0.01 20.36
CA LEU A 75 -11.45 0.78 20.21
C LEU A 75 -11.08 1.55 21.50
N LYS A 76 -12.00 1.63 22.46
CA LYS A 76 -11.78 2.26 23.78
C LYS A 76 -11.34 3.72 23.68
N THR A 77 -11.92 4.45 22.73
CA THR A 77 -11.63 5.86 22.47
C THR A 77 -12.90 6.61 22.02
N SER A 78 -12.76 7.86 21.57
CA SER A 78 -13.85 8.64 20.97
C SER A 78 -13.50 9.04 19.53
N VAL A 79 -14.53 9.32 18.73
CA VAL A 79 -14.35 9.79 17.33
C VAL A 79 -13.53 11.07 17.28
N HIS A 80 -13.85 12.04 18.14
CA HIS A 80 -13.10 13.30 18.23
C HIS A 80 -11.60 13.08 18.51
N ALA A 81 -11.27 12.20 19.46
CA ALA A 81 -9.87 11.91 19.78
C ALA A 81 -9.14 11.27 18.59
N LEU A 82 -9.78 10.36 17.86
CA LEU A 82 -9.21 9.74 16.66
C LEU A 82 -8.96 10.77 15.56
N VAL A 83 -9.94 11.63 15.28
CA VAL A 83 -9.82 12.70 14.27
C VAL A 83 -8.71 13.67 14.64
N ASP A 84 -8.67 14.13 15.89
CA ASP A 84 -7.61 15.02 16.39
C ASP A 84 -6.22 14.42 16.23
N VAL A 85 -6.03 13.17 16.66
CA VAL A 85 -4.74 12.51 16.52
C VAL A 85 -4.41 12.28 15.05
N ASN A 86 -5.37 11.93 14.19
CA ASN A 86 -5.10 11.78 12.76
C ASN A 86 -4.61 13.07 12.11
N ILE A 87 -5.29 14.20 12.38
CA ILE A 87 -4.89 15.50 11.84
C ILE A 87 -3.51 15.89 12.36
N ASN A 88 -3.30 15.83 13.67
CA ASN A 88 -2.06 16.33 14.27
C ASN A 88 -0.86 15.41 14.01
N LYS A 89 -1.06 14.09 13.94
CA LYS A 89 0.01 13.10 13.70
C LYS A 89 0.23 12.86 12.20
N ASN A 90 -0.78 12.31 11.53
CA ASN A 90 -0.62 11.77 10.18
C ASN A 90 -0.57 12.87 9.11
N LEU A 91 -1.18 14.03 9.37
CA LEU A 91 -1.12 15.18 8.46
C LEU A 91 -0.06 16.19 8.91
N VAL A 92 -0.31 16.92 10.00
CA VAL A 92 0.56 18.02 10.45
C VAL A 92 1.94 17.50 10.84
N GLY A 93 2.01 16.43 11.65
CA GLY A 93 3.27 15.82 12.07
C GLY A 93 4.11 15.34 10.89
N SER A 94 3.51 14.60 9.95
CA SER A 94 4.20 14.16 8.73
C SER A 94 4.63 15.32 7.83
N ALA A 95 3.84 16.40 7.74
CA ALA A 95 4.20 17.60 6.99
C ALA A 95 5.42 18.31 7.61
N VAL A 96 5.43 18.48 8.93
CA VAL A 96 6.58 19.06 9.67
C VAL A 96 7.83 18.19 9.51
N ALA A 97 7.68 16.86 9.44
CA ALA A 97 8.78 15.93 9.22
C ALA A 97 9.31 15.92 7.78
N GLY A 98 8.70 16.65 6.84
CA GLY A 98 9.10 16.64 5.42
C GLY A 98 8.79 15.32 4.71
N SER A 99 7.78 14.59 5.17
CA SER A 99 7.37 13.31 4.59
C SER A 99 6.73 13.49 3.22
N VAL A 100 7.06 12.58 2.28
CA VAL A 100 6.39 12.45 0.99
C VAL A 100 5.80 11.05 0.90
N GLY A 101 4.46 10.96 0.94
CA GLY A 101 3.71 9.70 0.89
C GLY A 101 3.54 8.97 2.22
N GLY A 102 4.21 9.41 3.29
CA GLY A 102 4.07 8.85 4.65
C GLY A 102 3.07 9.59 5.52
N PHE A 103 1.82 9.73 5.08
CA PHE A 103 0.73 10.40 5.80
C PHE A 103 -0.18 9.39 6.53
N ASN A 104 0.45 8.47 7.27
CA ASN A 104 -0.19 7.33 7.93
C ASN A 104 0.53 6.98 9.24
N ALA A 105 -0.04 6.07 10.01
CA ALA A 105 0.53 5.63 11.28
C ALA A 105 1.58 4.53 11.09
N HIS A 106 1.23 3.43 10.42
CA HIS A 106 2.11 2.26 10.25
C HIS A 106 1.76 1.37 9.06
N ALA A 107 1.34 1.94 7.92
CA ALA A 107 1.02 1.15 6.72
C ALA A 107 2.14 0.17 6.32
N ALA A 108 3.39 0.58 6.49
CA ALA A 108 4.57 -0.24 6.23
C ALA A 108 4.62 -1.56 7.02
N ASN A 109 4.11 -1.60 8.26
CA ASN A 109 4.07 -2.83 9.06
C ASN A 109 3.17 -3.87 8.39
N ILE A 110 1.95 -3.44 8.02
CA ILE A 110 0.95 -4.32 7.42
C ILE A 110 1.38 -4.79 6.04
N VAL A 111 1.88 -3.85 5.21
CA VAL A 111 2.43 -4.15 3.88
C VAL A 111 3.54 -5.18 4.00
N THR A 112 4.54 -4.95 4.85
CA THR A 112 5.67 -5.88 5.02
C THR A 112 5.23 -7.27 5.48
N ALA A 113 4.33 -7.36 6.46
CA ALA A 113 3.84 -8.64 6.97
C ALA A 113 3.12 -9.46 5.87
N ILE A 114 2.21 -8.82 5.12
CA ILE A 114 1.51 -9.49 4.01
C ILE A 114 2.50 -9.84 2.91
N TYR A 115 3.45 -8.97 2.59
CA TYR A 115 4.42 -9.18 1.51
C TYR A 115 5.28 -10.41 1.77
N ILE A 116 5.80 -10.56 2.98
CA ILE A 116 6.60 -11.73 3.38
C ILE A 116 5.72 -13.00 3.35
N ALA A 117 4.51 -12.94 3.91
CA ALA A 117 3.61 -14.09 3.97
C ALA A 117 3.18 -14.58 2.58
N THR A 118 2.98 -13.66 1.63
CA THR A 118 2.42 -13.96 0.30
C THR A 118 3.46 -13.99 -0.82
N GLY A 119 4.76 -13.96 -0.49
CA GLY A 119 5.84 -14.14 -1.46
C GLY A 119 6.08 -12.96 -2.40
N GLN A 120 5.75 -11.76 -1.93
CA GLN A 120 6.06 -10.51 -2.62
C GLN A 120 7.53 -10.12 -2.40
N ASP A 121 7.98 -9.03 -3.01
CA ASP A 121 9.31 -8.46 -2.78
C ASP A 121 9.26 -7.45 -1.61
N PRO A 122 9.79 -7.78 -0.42
CA PRO A 122 9.67 -6.91 0.75
C PRO A 122 10.43 -5.59 0.60
N ALA A 123 11.42 -5.50 -0.31
CA ALA A 123 12.12 -4.24 -0.55
C ALA A 123 11.23 -3.19 -1.23
N GLN A 124 10.16 -3.63 -1.91
CA GLN A 124 9.18 -2.72 -2.50
C GLN A 124 8.28 -2.05 -1.45
N ASN A 125 8.34 -2.47 -0.18
CA ASN A 125 7.67 -1.76 0.92
C ASN A 125 8.00 -0.26 0.94
N VAL A 126 9.19 0.14 0.46
CA VAL A 126 9.58 1.55 0.34
C VAL A 126 8.56 2.40 -0.44
N GLY A 127 8.01 1.87 -1.55
CA GLY A 127 6.99 2.54 -2.35
C GLY A 127 5.58 2.07 -2.04
N SER A 128 5.41 0.77 -1.79
CA SER A 128 4.10 0.16 -1.53
C SER A 128 3.47 0.59 -0.20
N SER A 129 4.24 1.15 0.74
CA SER A 129 3.73 1.68 2.00
C SER A 129 3.30 3.15 1.95
N ASN A 130 3.45 3.81 0.79
CA ASN A 130 2.87 5.12 0.57
C ASN A 130 1.37 5.06 0.86
N CYS A 131 0.93 5.84 1.84
CA CYS A 131 -0.45 5.83 2.32
C CYS A 131 -0.81 7.18 2.92
N MET A 132 -2.01 7.64 2.61
CA MET A 132 -2.69 8.74 3.30
C MET A 132 -3.91 8.20 4.04
N THR A 133 -3.92 8.38 5.36
CA THR A 133 -5.02 8.02 6.25
C THR A 133 -5.81 9.28 6.60
N LEU A 134 -7.11 9.28 6.30
CA LEU A 134 -8.03 10.36 6.65
C LEU A 134 -9.12 9.84 7.57
N MET A 135 -9.56 10.70 8.48
CA MET A 135 -10.61 10.42 9.46
C MET A 135 -11.48 11.65 9.64
N GLU A 136 -12.79 11.47 9.66
CA GLU A 136 -13.75 12.55 9.91
C GLU A 136 -14.98 12.03 10.70
N PRO A 137 -15.68 12.91 11.43
CA PRO A 137 -16.99 12.59 11.98
C PRO A 137 -17.98 12.29 10.86
N TRP A 138 -18.85 11.30 11.06
CA TRP A 138 -19.80 10.83 10.06
C TRP A 138 -21.22 10.69 10.63
N GLY A 139 -22.21 10.74 9.73
CA GLY A 139 -23.63 10.62 10.05
C GLY A 139 -24.26 11.95 10.46
N VAL A 140 -25.59 11.94 10.65
CA VAL A 140 -26.39 13.16 10.90
C VAL A 140 -25.92 13.92 12.14
N ASN A 141 -25.48 13.19 13.17
CA ASN A 141 -25.02 13.75 14.43
C ASN A 141 -23.49 13.87 14.54
N GLY A 142 -22.73 13.38 13.55
CA GLY A 142 -21.26 13.33 13.61
C GLY A 142 -20.70 12.40 14.69
N GLU A 143 -21.43 11.35 15.06
CA GLU A 143 -21.05 10.43 16.14
C GLU A 143 -20.28 9.21 15.64
N ASP A 144 -20.44 8.84 14.37
CA ASP A 144 -19.70 7.74 13.76
C ASP A 144 -18.36 8.24 13.21
N LEU A 145 -17.43 7.32 12.98
CA LEU A 145 -16.14 7.62 12.36
C LEU A 145 -16.14 7.18 10.90
N TYR A 146 -15.96 8.11 9.97
CA TYR A 146 -15.48 7.76 8.64
C TYR A 146 -13.96 7.68 8.65
N ILE A 147 -13.42 6.64 8.01
CA ILE A 147 -11.99 6.44 7.83
C ILE A 147 -11.72 6.02 6.38
N SER A 148 -10.66 6.56 5.79
CA SER A 148 -10.15 6.10 4.50
C SER A 148 -8.64 5.98 4.47
N CYS A 149 -8.15 5.07 3.63
CA CYS A 149 -6.75 4.88 3.31
C CYS A 149 -6.57 4.91 1.79
N THR A 150 -5.69 5.78 1.31
CA THR A 150 -5.33 5.89 -0.11
C THR A 150 -3.88 5.51 -0.31
N MET A 151 -3.64 4.48 -1.12
CA MET A 151 -2.32 3.91 -1.40
C MET A 151 -2.05 3.91 -2.91
N PRO A 152 -1.33 4.92 -3.45
CA PRO A 152 -1.23 5.12 -4.90
C PRO A 152 -0.20 4.20 -5.58
N SER A 153 0.66 3.52 -4.83
CA SER A 153 1.82 2.83 -5.37
C SER A 153 2.04 1.41 -4.87
N ILE A 154 1.00 0.59 -4.73
CA ILE A 154 1.12 -0.81 -4.30
C ILE A 154 1.70 -1.68 -5.42
N GLU A 155 2.94 -2.12 -5.24
CA GLU A 155 3.65 -3.00 -6.17
C GLU A 155 3.45 -4.47 -5.76
N ILE A 156 2.58 -5.20 -6.45
CA ILE A 156 2.16 -6.52 -5.98
C ILE A 156 1.80 -7.46 -7.14
N GLY A 157 1.92 -8.77 -6.91
CA GLY A 157 1.55 -9.79 -7.89
C GLY A 157 1.18 -11.12 -7.23
N THR A 158 0.49 -11.96 -7.98
CA THR A 158 0.11 -13.32 -7.58
C THR A 158 0.78 -14.39 -8.45
N VAL A 159 1.57 -13.97 -9.44
CA VAL A 159 2.40 -14.80 -10.31
C VAL A 159 3.84 -14.28 -10.35
N GLY A 160 4.81 -15.20 -10.26
CA GLY A 160 6.24 -14.93 -10.39
C GLY A 160 6.93 -14.56 -9.08
N GLY A 161 8.26 -14.57 -9.08
CA GLY A 161 9.04 -14.32 -7.87
C GLY A 161 8.78 -15.37 -6.78
N GLY A 162 8.58 -14.92 -5.54
CA GLY A 162 8.34 -15.79 -4.39
C GLY A 162 6.94 -16.42 -4.33
N THR A 163 5.99 -16.00 -5.17
CA THR A 163 4.59 -16.46 -5.09
C THR A 163 4.40 -17.93 -5.42
N GLY A 164 5.35 -18.54 -6.13
CA GLY A 164 5.34 -19.96 -6.48
C GLY A 164 5.89 -20.89 -5.38
N LEU A 165 6.46 -20.34 -4.30
CA LEU A 165 6.96 -21.15 -3.19
C LEU A 165 5.78 -21.77 -2.43
N PRO A 166 5.84 -23.04 -1.99
CA PRO A 166 4.69 -23.74 -1.42
C PRO A 166 4.00 -23.02 -0.25
N ALA A 167 4.77 -22.46 0.69
CA ALA A 167 4.21 -21.76 1.85
C ALA A 167 3.51 -20.43 1.46
N GLN A 168 4.17 -19.61 0.64
CA GLN A 168 3.64 -18.33 0.17
C GLN A 168 2.42 -18.53 -0.73
N SER A 169 2.46 -19.56 -1.58
CA SER A 169 1.34 -19.97 -2.42
C SER A 169 0.13 -20.40 -1.58
N ALA A 170 0.34 -21.08 -0.45
CA ALA A 170 -0.75 -21.43 0.47
C ALA A 170 -1.39 -20.18 1.10
N CYS A 171 -0.60 -19.18 1.49
CA CYS A 171 -1.13 -17.90 1.98
C CYS A 171 -1.93 -17.15 0.91
N LEU A 172 -1.49 -17.17 -0.36
CA LEU A 172 -2.26 -16.61 -1.48
C LEU A 172 -3.56 -17.39 -1.74
N ALA A 173 -3.55 -18.71 -1.55
CA ALA A 173 -4.73 -19.56 -1.67
C ALA A 173 -5.74 -19.27 -0.55
N MET A 174 -5.29 -19.04 0.69
CA MET A 174 -6.15 -18.61 1.80
C MET A 174 -6.91 -17.31 1.49
N LEU A 175 -6.29 -16.40 0.75
CA LEU A 175 -6.89 -15.14 0.30
C LEU A 175 -7.70 -15.30 -1.00
N GLY A 176 -7.70 -16.48 -1.61
CA GLY A 176 -8.39 -16.79 -2.86
C GLY A 176 -7.89 -15.96 -4.04
N VAL A 177 -6.57 -15.79 -4.15
CA VAL A 177 -5.91 -15.00 -5.21
C VAL A 177 -4.64 -15.69 -5.74
N GLN A 178 -4.44 -16.98 -5.47
CA GLN A 178 -3.26 -17.71 -5.95
C GLN A 178 -3.22 -17.75 -7.48
N GLY A 179 -2.04 -17.47 -8.06
CA GLY A 179 -1.77 -17.67 -9.47
C GLY A 179 -2.43 -16.64 -10.39
N ALA A 180 -2.42 -16.95 -11.69
CA ALA A 180 -3.04 -16.11 -12.70
C ALA A 180 -4.56 -16.26 -12.64
N HIS A 181 -5.28 -15.16 -12.81
CA HIS A 181 -6.72 -15.23 -12.95
C HIS A 181 -7.07 -15.72 -14.36
N GLU A 182 -7.83 -16.82 -14.45
CA GLU A 182 -8.04 -17.54 -15.72
C GLU A 182 -8.81 -16.73 -16.77
N GLN A 183 -9.85 -16.01 -16.35
CA GLN A 183 -10.77 -15.29 -17.27
C GLN A 183 -10.35 -13.83 -17.48
N GLU A 184 -9.94 -13.14 -16.42
CA GLU A 184 -9.56 -11.73 -16.43
C GLU A 184 -8.15 -11.51 -15.84
N PRO A 185 -7.09 -11.58 -16.67
CA PRO A 185 -5.72 -11.39 -16.22
C PRO A 185 -5.51 -10.08 -15.44
N GLY A 186 -4.98 -10.19 -14.22
CA GLY A 186 -4.71 -9.08 -13.32
C GLY A 186 -5.76 -8.89 -12.21
N GLN A 187 -6.87 -9.64 -12.22
CA GLN A 187 -7.88 -9.55 -11.16
C GLN A 187 -7.39 -10.12 -9.83
N ASN A 188 -6.58 -11.19 -9.83
CA ASN A 188 -6.04 -11.74 -8.59
C ASN A 188 -5.09 -10.75 -7.93
N ALA A 189 -4.17 -10.16 -8.70
CA ALA A 189 -3.28 -9.11 -8.19
C ALA A 189 -4.04 -7.87 -7.71
N SER A 190 -5.11 -7.46 -8.42
CA SER A 190 -5.94 -6.32 -8.01
C SER A 190 -6.78 -6.62 -6.75
N LYS A 191 -7.25 -7.86 -6.58
CA LYS A 191 -7.89 -8.32 -5.34
C LYS A 191 -6.91 -8.35 -4.17
N LEU A 192 -5.68 -8.83 -4.38
CA LEU A 192 -4.66 -8.80 -3.34
C LEU A 192 -4.30 -7.37 -2.92
N ALA A 193 -4.17 -6.42 -3.87
CA ALA A 193 -3.94 -5.01 -3.56
C ALA A 193 -5.08 -4.39 -2.71
N ARG A 194 -6.34 -4.74 -3.00
CA ARG A 194 -7.50 -4.35 -2.18
C ARG A 194 -7.43 -4.93 -0.78
N ILE A 195 -7.05 -6.19 -0.63
CA ILE A 195 -6.85 -6.84 0.68
C ILE A 195 -5.75 -6.12 1.48
N VAL A 196 -4.63 -5.78 0.84
CA VAL A 196 -3.55 -5.01 1.49
C VAL A 196 -4.07 -3.67 2.01
N CYS A 197 -4.74 -2.88 1.16
CA CYS A 197 -5.25 -1.57 1.56
C CYS A 197 -6.31 -1.66 2.67
N ALA A 198 -7.21 -2.65 2.61
CA ALA A 198 -8.21 -2.89 3.66
C ALA A 198 -7.56 -3.32 4.99
N THR A 199 -6.52 -4.14 4.94
CA THR A 199 -5.79 -4.57 6.15
C THR A 199 -4.96 -3.41 6.72
N VAL A 200 -4.41 -2.53 5.87
CA VAL A 200 -3.77 -1.28 6.29
C VAL A 200 -4.79 -0.41 7.03
N LEU A 201 -5.99 -0.19 6.48
CA LEU A 201 -7.05 0.57 7.15
C LEU A 201 -7.40 0.00 8.53
N ALA A 202 -7.54 -1.33 8.64
CA ALA A 202 -7.79 -1.98 9.92
C ALA A 202 -6.62 -1.78 10.92
N GLY A 203 -5.38 -1.86 10.43
CA GLY A 203 -4.18 -1.58 11.21
C GLY A 203 -4.12 -0.13 11.69
N GLU A 204 -4.40 0.83 10.81
CA GLU A 204 -4.43 2.26 11.11
C GLU A 204 -5.47 2.54 12.20
N LEU A 205 -6.70 2.04 12.05
CA LEU A 205 -7.78 2.21 13.02
C LEU A 205 -7.35 1.72 14.42
N SER A 206 -6.75 0.53 14.50
CA SER A 206 -6.31 -0.07 15.76
C SER A 206 -5.17 0.70 16.42
N LEU A 207 -4.13 1.06 15.67
CA LEU A 207 -2.98 1.79 16.23
C LEU A 207 -3.37 3.21 16.66
N MET A 208 -4.17 3.90 15.86
CA MET A 208 -4.64 5.25 16.18
C MET A 208 -5.48 5.24 17.46
N ALA A 209 -6.33 4.24 17.65
CA ALA A 209 -7.09 4.06 18.89
C ALA A 209 -6.18 3.75 20.11
N ALA A 210 -5.14 2.96 19.93
CA ALA A 210 -4.19 2.68 21.02
C ALA A 210 -3.39 3.93 21.44
N LEU A 211 -3.09 4.83 20.48
CA LEU A 211 -2.42 6.11 20.72
C LEU A 211 -3.31 7.07 21.50
N THR A 212 -4.58 7.20 21.11
CA THR A 212 -5.54 8.09 21.79
C THR A 212 -5.88 7.62 23.20
N ALA A 213 -5.94 6.32 23.44
CA ALA A 213 -6.23 5.74 24.76
C ALA A 213 -5.02 5.72 25.71
N GLY A 214 -3.81 6.11 25.25
CA GLY A 214 -2.57 6.00 26.04
C GLY A 214 -2.15 4.56 26.32
N HIS A 215 -2.60 3.61 25.50
CA HIS A 215 -2.39 2.18 25.69
C HIS A 215 -1.14 1.63 25.01
N LEU A 216 -0.49 2.40 24.12
CA LEU A 216 0.63 1.94 23.30
C LEU A 216 1.77 1.29 24.12
N VAL A 217 2.22 1.94 25.20
CA VAL A 217 3.32 1.43 26.02
C VAL A 217 2.91 0.16 26.77
N LYS A 218 1.65 0.08 27.24
CA LYS A 218 1.14 -1.08 27.98
C LYS A 218 0.94 -2.31 27.08
N SER A 219 0.52 -2.13 25.83
CA SER A 219 0.35 -3.25 24.89
C SER A 219 1.70 -3.81 24.43
N HIS A 220 2.68 -2.94 24.13
CA HIS A 220 4.04 -3.39 23.79
C HIS A 220 4.70 -4.18 24.93
N LEU A 221 4.58 -3.74 26.19
CA LEU A 221 5.16 -4.46 27.33
C LEU A 221 4.49 -5.82 27.64
N ARG A 222 3.28 -6.08 27.11
CA ARG A 222 2.53 -7.30 27.38
C ARG A 222 2.70 -8.37 26.30
N HIS A 223 2.98 -7.96 25.06
CA HIS A 223 2.92 -8.84 23.88
C HIS A 223 4.16 -8.76 22.97
N ASN A 224 5.15 -7.95 23.32
CA ASN A 224 6.44 -7.84 22.65
C ASN A 224 7.58 -8.01 23.68
#